data_AF-A0A2S4XL57-F1
#
_entry.id   AF-A0A2S4XL57-F1
#
_cell.length_a   1.000
_cell.length_b   1.000
_cell.length_c   1.000
_cell.angle_alpha   90.00
_cell.angle_beta   90.00
_cell.angle_gamma   90.00
#
_symmetry.space_group_name_H-M   'P 1'
#
loop_
_entity.id
_entity.type
_entity.pdbx_description
1 polymer ?
#
loop_
_entity_poly.entity_id
_entity_poly.type
_entity_poly.pdbx_seq_one_letter_code
_entity_poly.pdbx_strand_id
1 'polypeptide(L)'
;DRIAVAHTGDEAVALVPLPALPEDEGEAKATGLKADALLAAVQEPLARGLADDGRLTLGVSAAVHSAEGLRGALEEARHARRVAAARPGPVCAAGHEELASHVLLLPFVPDDVRRAFTARLLDPLRDYDRRHRAELIPTLEAFLDSDGSWTRCAGRLHLHVNTLRYRVGRIEQLTGRDLSRLEDKLDFFLALRMT
;
A
#
# COMPACT_ATOMS: atom_id res chain seq x y z
N ASP A 1 22.47 -0.54 -22.54
CA ASP A 1 21.90 0.53 -21.69
C ASP A 1 20.68 1.20 -22.32
N ARG A 2 19.65 0.44 -22.69
CA ARG A 2 18.42 1.03 -23.24
C ARG A 2 17.30 0.88 -22.22
N ILE A 3 16.65 2.00 -21.90
CA ILE A 3 15.43 2.02 -21.09
C ILE A 3 14.31 1.45 -21.97
N ALA A 4 13.63 0.42 -21.48
CA ALA A 4 12.42 -0.09 -22.12
C ALA A 4 11.20 0.57 -21.47
N VAL A 5 10.31 1.14 -22.27
CA VAL A 5 9.09 1.80 -21.78
C VAL A 5 7.87 1.12 -22.39
N ALA A 6 6.91 0.79 -21.55
CA ALA A 6 5.59 0.32 -21.95
C ALA A 6 4.52 1.26 -21.39
N HIS A 7 3.38 1.36 -22.08
CA HIS A 7 2.27 2.20 -21.67
C HIS A 7 0.98 1.39 -21.64
N THR A 8 0.21 1.52 -20.56
CA THR A 8 -1.08 0.86 -20.35
C THR A 8 -2.05 1.85 -19.73
N GLY A 9 -3.08 2.28 -20.47
CA GLY A 9 -4.10 3.19 -19.95
C GLY A 9 -3.54 4.59 -19.65
N ASP A 10 -3.50 4.96 -18.38
CA ASP A 10 -2.93 6.19 -17.84
C ASP A 10 -1.54 5.98 -17.20
N GLU A 11 -1.01 4.76 -17.26
CA GLU A 11 0.26 4.35 -16.65
C GLU A 11 1.35 4.15 -17.71
N ALA A 12 2.52 4.73 -17.47
CA ALA A 12 3.77 4.38 -18.15
C ALA A 12 4.68 3.61 -17.19
N VAL A 13 5.28 2.53 -17.67
CA VAL A 13 6.24 1.69 -16.92
C VAL A 13 7.57 1.72 -17.65
N ALA A 14 8.64 2.07 -16.93
CA ALA A 14 10.00 2.09 -17.46
C ALA A 14 10.88 1.06 -16.74
N LEU A 15 11.53 0.18 -17.50
CA LEU A 15 12.60 -0.69 -17.04
C LEU A 15 13.93 0.00 -17.32
N VAL A 16 14.59 0.45 -16.25
CA VAL A 16 15.85 1.19 -16.32
C VAL A 16 17.00 0.25 -16.00
N PRO A 17 17.87 -0.10 -16.98
CA PRO A 17 19.06 -0.89 -16.69
C PRO A 17 20.02 -0.07 -15.82
N LEU A 18 20.50 -0.68 -14.75
CA LEU A 18 21.49 -0.11 -13.84
C LEU A 18 22.88 -0.67 -14.18
N PRO A 19 23.96 0.11 -14.02
CA PRO A 19 25.32 -0.38 -14.26
C PRO A 19 25.64 -1.56 -13.34
N ALA A 20 26.30 -2.59 -13.88
CA ALA A 20 26.77 -3.72 -13.09
C ALA A 20 27.82 -3.25 -12.07
N LEU A 21 27.68 -3.68 -10.81
CA LEU A 21 28.70 -3.45 -9.79
C LEU A 21 29.87 -4.43 -10.02
N PRO A 22 31.13 -4.02 -9.82
CA PRO A 22 32.24 -4.95 -9.71
C PRO A 22 32.04 -5.86 -8.49
N GLU A 23 32.37 -7.15 -8.63
CA GLU A 23 32.13 -8.20 -7.62
C GLU A 23 32.94 -8.00 -6.32
N ASP A 24 33.98 -7.18 -6.35
CA ASP A 24 34.91 -6.94 -5.25
C ASP A 24 34.70 -5.57 -4.62
N GLU A 25 33.71 -5.42 -3.73
CA GLU A 25 33.78 -4.45 -2.63
C GLU A 25 32.74 -4.81 -1.56
N GLY A 26 33.24 -5.30 -0.42
CA GLY A 26 32.47 -5.68 0.75
C GLY A 26 31.84 -4.48 1.43
N GLU A 27 30.74 -4.00 0.85
CA GLU A 27 29.62 -3.24 1.42
C GLU A 27 28.81 -2.74 0.21
N ALA A 28 28.00 -3.63 -0.38
CA ALA A 28 27.13 -3.29 -1.50
C ALA A 28 26.09 -2.24 -1.06
N LYS A 29 26.44 -0.96 -1.16
CA LYS A 29 25.46 0.13 -1.21
C LYS A 29 24.59 -0.15 -2.42
N ALA A 30 23.35 -0.58 -2.18
CA ALA A 30 22.37 -0.83 -3.22
C ALA A 30 22.32 0.36 -4.19
N THR A 31 22.90 0.19 -5.38
CA THR A 31 22.90 1.17 -6.47
C THR A 31 21.55 1.12 -7.18
N GLY A 32 20.48 1.41 -6.43
CA GLY A 32 19.13 1.56 -6.97
C GLY A 32 18.87 2.99 -7.43
N LEU A 33 17.87 3.14 -8.31
CA LEU A 33 17.31 4.46 -8.62
C LEU A 33 16.60 4.99 -7.36
N LYS A 34 16.96 6.18 -6.91
CA LYS A 34 16.28 6.83 -5.78
C LYS A 34 15.16 7.73 -6.28
N ALA A 35 13.99 7.65 -5.66
CA ALA A 35 12.82 8.43 -6.09
C ALA A 35 13.06 9.94 -6.00
N ASP A 36 13.70 10.42 -4.93
CA ASP A 36 14.01 11.85 -4.77
C ASP A 36 14.98 12.37 -5.84
N ALA A 37 16.01 11.58 -6.17
CA ALA A 37 16.98 11.93 -7.20
C ALA A 37 16.32 11.94 -8.59
N LEU A 38 15.46 10.96 -8.86
CA LEU A 38 14.66 10.93 -10.09
C LEU A 38 13.75 12.16 -10.17
N LEU A 39 12.99 12.45 -9.11
CA LEU A 39 12.07 13.57 -9.04
C LEU A 39 12.79 14.89 -9.31
N ALA A 40 13.92 15.14 -8.65
CA ALA A 40 14.71 16.35 -8.86
C ALA A 40 15.13 16.54 -10.34
N ALA A 41 15.44 15.44 -11.03
CA ALA A 41 15.84 15.48 -12.44
C ALA A 41 14.66 15.69 -13.41
N VAL A 42 13.47 15.15 -13.09
CA VAL A 42 12.33 15.11 -14.02
C VAL A 42 11.20 16.08 -13.69
N GLN A 43 11.18 16.65 -12.49
CA GLN A 43 10.08 17.50 -12.02
C GLN A 43 9.84 18.68 -12.96
N GLU A 44 10.89 19.45 -13.29
CA GLU A 44 10.74 20.66 -14.09
C GLU A 44 10.39 20.36 -15.56
N PRO A 45 11.05 19.41 -16.26
CA PRO A 45 10.63 19.00 -17.61
C PRO A 45 9.19 18.47 -17.68
N LEU A 46 8.78 17.64 -16.72
CA LEU A 46 7.45 17.04 -16.71
C LEU A 46 6.37 18.05 -16.36
N ALA A 47 6.61 18.94 -15.39
CA ALA A 47 5.66 19.98 -15.02
C ALA A 47 5.34 20.93 -16.19
N ARG A 48 6.32 21.25 -17.05
CA ARG A 48 6.09 22.07 -18.25
C ARG A 48 5.17 21.42 -19.29
N GLY A 49 5.08 20.08 -19.29
CA GLY A 49 4.24 19.32 -20.20
C GLY A 49 2.83 19.04 -19.67
N LEU A 50 2.54 19.38 -18.41
CA LEU A 50 1.23 19.19 -17.80
C LEU A 50 0.32 20.37 -18.10
N ALA A 51 -0.99 20.10 -18.22
CA ALA A 51 -2.02 21.13 -18.17
C ALA A 51 -2.07 21.78 -16.77
N ASP A 52 -2.76 22.92 -16.63
CA ASP A 52 -2.82 23.69 -15.36
C ASP A 52 -3.38 22.87 -14.17
N ASP A 53 -4.23 21.88 -14.44
CA ASP A 53 -4.78 20.92 -13.47
C ASP A 53 -4.15 19.51 -13.56
N GLY A 54 -3.17 19.35 -14.44
CA GLY A 54 -2.49 18.09 -14.71
C GLY A 54 -1.62 17.66 -13.54
N ARG A 55 -1.62 16.36 -13.27
CA ARG A 55 -0.81 15.77 -12.20
C ARG A 55 -0.15 14.48 -12.66
N LEU A 56 1.11 14.31 -12.28
CA LEU A 56 1.89 13.12 -12.51
C LEU A 56 2.42 12.55 -11.20
N THR A 57 2.36 11.24 -11.04
CA THR A 57 2.92 10.53 -9.88
C THR A 57 3.84 9.42 -10.34
N LEU A 58 4.98 9.31 -9.66
CA LEU A 58 6.06 8.38 -9.98
C LEU A 58 6.25 7.44 -8.79
N GLY A 59 6.54 6.17 -9.07
CA GLY A 59 6.91 5.20 -8.05
C GLY A 59 8.13 4.43 -8.51
N VAL A 60 9.07 4.20 -7.59
CA VAL A 60 10.35 3.56 -7.88
C VAL A 60 10.53 2.36 -6.97
N SER A 61 10.80 1.19 -7.56
CA SER A 61 11.11 -0.03 -6.83
C SER A 61 12.58 -0.09 -6.39
N ALA A 62 12.91 -1.05 -5.54
CA ALA A 62 14.27 -1.52 -5.37
C ALA A 62 14.84 -2.03 -6.70
N ALA A 63 16.17 -2.06 -6.78
CA ALA A 63 16.85 -2.75 -7.87
C ALA A 63 16.60 -4.26 -7.77
N VAL A 64 16.38 -4.91 -8.92
CA VAL A 64 16.25 -6.36 -9.03
C VAL A 64 17.32 -6.92 -9.96
N HIS A 65 17.81 -8.11 -9.64
CA HIS A 65 18.95 -8.73 -10.33
C HIS A 65 18.54 -9.93 -11.20
N SER A 66 17.24 -10.21 -11.33
CA SER A 66 16.73 -11.31 -12.14
C SER A 66 15.38 -10.97 -12.78
N ALA A 67 15.03 -11.72 -13.85
CA ALA A 67 13.76 -11.53 -14.55
C ALA A 67 12.55 -11.89 -13.68
N GLU A 68 12.70 -12.86 -12.77
CA GLU A 68 11.66 -13.30 -11.83
C GLU A 68 11.29 -12.16 -10.85
N GLY A 69 12.25 -11.30 -10.50
CA GLY A 69 12.04 -10.16 -9.63
C GLY A 69 11.23 -9.02 -10.28
N LEU A 70 11.08 -8.99 -11.60
CA LEU A 70 10.44 -7.88 -12.32
C LEU A 70 8.97 -7.70 -11.96
N ARG A 71 8.24 -8.80 -11.71
CA ARG A 71 6.84 -8.72 -11.27
C ARG A 71 6.72 -8.02 -9.92
N GLY A 72 7.56 -8.41 -8.96
CA GLY A 72 7.59 -7.80 -7.63
C GLY A 72 7.98 -6.32 -7.69
N ALA A 73 9.01 -5.99 -8.47
CA ALA A 73 9.46 -4.61 -8.68
C ALA A 73 8.35 -3.72 -9.28
N LEU A 74 7.61 -4.22 -10.28
CA LEU A 74 6.50 -3.46 -10.86
C LEU A 74 5.41 -3.14 -9.82
N GLU A 75 5.02 -4.13 -9.03
CA GLU A 75 4.00 -3.91 -8.00
C GLU A 75 4.49 -3.02 -6.85
N GLU A 76 5.76 -3.14 -6.47
CA GLU A 76 6.41 -2.24 -5.51
C GLU A 76 6.42 -0.79 -6.02
N ALA A 77 6.83 -0.56 -7.27
CA ALA A 77 6.77 0.75 -7.91
C ALA A 77 5.33 1.30 -7.96
N ARG A 78 4.33 0.46 -8.26
CA ARG A 78 2.91 0.86 -8.21
C ARG A 78 2.45 1.24 -6.81
N HIS A 79 2.97 0.57 -5.78
CA HIS A 79 2.65 0.91 -4.40
C HIS A 79 3.31 2.23 -3.99
N ALA A 80 4.58 2.43 -4.35
CA ALA A 80 5.28 3.70 -4.14
C ALA A 80 4.54 4.84 -4.84
N ARG A 81 4.08 4.64 -6.08
CA ARG A 81 3.28 5.64 -6.80
C ARG A 81 2.01 6.02 -6.03
N ARG A 82 1.33 5.07 -5.38
CA ARG A 82 0.15 5.35 -4.55
C ARG A 82 0.49 6.22 -3.32
N VAL A 83 1.67 6.02 -2.72
CA VAL A 83 2.18 6.90 -1.66
C VAL A 83 2.44 8.31 -2.20
N ALA A 84 3.08 8.42 -3.37
CA ALA A 84 3.28 9.70 -4.05
C ALA A 84 1.94 10.38 -4.40
N ALA A 85 0.92 9.60 -4.72
CA ALA A 85 -0.42 10.09 -5.06
C ALA A 85 -1.17 10.75 -3.90
N ALA A 86 -0.75 10.59 -2.66
CA ALA A 86 -1.28 11.33 -1.51
C ALA A 86 -0.61 12.70 -1.29
N ARG A 87 0.49 13.00 -1.99
CA ARG A 87 1.26 14.25 -1.81
C ARG A 87 0.67 15.41 -2.62
N PRO A 88 0.67 16.63 -2.09
CA PRO A 88 0.31 17.82 -2.88
C PRO A 88 1.42 18.14 -3.89
N GLY A 89 1.03 18.54 -5.10
CA GLY A 89 1.96 19.01 -6.14
C GLY A 89 1.65 18.42 -7.53
N PRO A 90 2.16 19.08 -8.59
CA PRO A 90 1.91 18.67 -9.97
C PRO A 90 2.73 17.42 -10.36
N VAL A 91 3.91 17.22 -9.77
CA VAL A 91 4.74 16.03 -9.98
C VAL A 91 5.24 15.55 -8.62
N CYS A 92 4.94 14.30 -8.28
CA CYS A 92 5.37 13.68 -7.03
C CYS A 92 6.00 12.32 -7.30
N ALA A 93 7.05 11.95 -6.56
CA ALA A 93 7.61 10.61 -6.58
C ALA A 93 7.63 10.01 -5.18
N ALA A 94 7.69 8.68 -5.09
CA ALA A 94 8.07 7.98 -3.87
C ALA A 94 8.86 6.71 -4.22
N GLY A 95 9.71 6.28 -3.28
CA GLY A 95 10.57 5.12 -3.44
C GLY A 95 10.13 3.93 -2.60
N HIS A 96 10.69 2.75 -2.90
CA HIS A 96 10.50 1.52 -2.13
C HIS A 96 10.82 1.68 -0.63
N GLU A 97 11.80 2.53 -0.30
CA GLU A 97 12.21 2.86 1.07
C GLU A 97 11.10 3.53 1.90
N GLU A 98 10.13 4.14 1.22
CA GLU A 98 8.99 4.83 1.85
C GLU A 98 7.78 3.92 2.05
N LEU A 99 7.89 2.67 1.63
CA LEU A 99 6.83 1.68 1.77
C LEU A 99 6.96 1.01 3.14
N ALA A 100 5.87 1.00 3.91
CA ALA A 100 5.83 0.33 5.20
C ALA A 100 6.17 -1.17 5.01
N SER A 101 7.15 -1.68 5.76
CA SER A 101 7.81 -2.96 5.44
C SER A 101 6.90 -4.19 5.34
N HIS A 102 5.72 -4.15 5.98
CA HIS A 102 4.74 -5.24 5.95
C HIS A 102 3.79 -5.17 4.74
N VAL A 103 3.59 -3.98 4.15
CA VAL A 103 2.74 -3.81 2.94
C VAL A 103 3.52 -4.16 1.67
N LEU A 104 4.85 -4.04 1.71
CA LEU A 104 5.79 -4.44 0.64
C LEU A 104 5.76 -5.93 0.29
N LEU A 105 5.36 -6.79 1.23
CA LEU A 105 5.29 -8.23 1.00
C LEU A 105 3.99 -8.65 0.28
N LEU A 106 2.95 -7.82 0.35
CA LEU A 106 1.62 -8.17 -0.18
C LEU A 106 1.60 -8.38 -1.70
N PRO A 107 2.35 -7.62 -2.52
CA PRO A 107 2.49 -7.89 -3.95
C PRO A 107 2.99 -9.27 -4.34
N PHE A 108 3.75 -9.94 -3.46
CA PHE A 108 4.28 -11.28 -3.72
C PHE A 108 3.27 -12.38 -3.40
N VAL A 109 2.15 -12.04 -2.76
CA VAL A 109 1.06 -12.98 -2.47
C VAL A 109 0.23 -13.18 -3.76
N PRO A 110 0.09 -14.42 -4.25
CA PRO A 110 -0.75 -14.71 -5.41
C PRO A 110 -2.17 -14.16 -5.28
N ASP A 111 -2.73 -13.68 -6.38
CA ASP A 111 -4.03 -13.00 -6.45
C ASP A 111 -5.19 -13.84 -5.89
N ASP A 112 -5.17 -15.15 -6.12
CA ASP A 112 -6.14 -16.11 -5.61
C ASP A 112 -6.05 -16.26 -4.09
N VAL A 113 -4.82 -16.33 -3.54
CA VAL A 113 -4.56 -16.35 -2.10
C VAL A 113 -5.03 -15.05 -1.46
N ARG A 114 -4.72 -13.89 -2.08
CA ARG A 114 -5.18 -12.58 -1.62
C ARG A 114 -6.71 -12.51 -1.54
N ARG A 115 -7.39 -12.89 -2.62
CA ARG A 115 -8.86 -12.90 -2.68
C ARG A 115 -9.46 -13.84 -1.64
N ALA A 116 -8.95 -15.07 -1.50
CA ALA A 116 -9.44 -16.02 -0.52
C ALA A 116 -9.24 -15.53 0.92
N PHE A 117 -8.08 -14.94 1.21
CA PHE A 117 -7.77 -14.39 2.53
C PHE A 117 -8.70 -13.22 2.89
N THR A 118 -8.83 -12.23 2.00
CA THR A 118 -9.70 -11.06 2.22
C THR A 118 -11.17 -11.48 2.31
N ALA A 119 -11.64 -12.38 1.46
CA ALA A 119 -13.02 -12.88 1.49
C ALA A 119 -13.34 -13.52 2.83
N ARG A 120 -12.48 -14.44 3.31
CA ARG A 120 -12.66 -15.15 4.58
C ARG A 120 -12.80 -14.20 5.78
N LEU A 121 -12.04 -13.09 5.80
CA LEU A 121 -12.03 -12.16 6.94
C LEU A 121 -13.06 -11.05 6.81
N LEU A 122 -13.25 -10.47 5.63
CA LEU A 122 -14.04 -9.25 5.44
C LEU A 122 -15.45 -9.50 4.90
N ASP A 123 -15.71 -10.58 4.17
CA ASP A 123 -17.05 -10.81 3.62
C ASP A 123 -18.13 -11.03 4.69
N PRO A 124 -17.87 -11.71 5.84
CA PRO A 124 -18.84 -11.76 6.93
C PRO A 124 -19.25 -10.38 7.45
N LEU A 125 -18.30 -9.43 7.47
CA LEU A 125 -18.54 -8.06 7.91
C LEU A 125 -19.29 -7.25 6.85
N ARG A 126 -18.90 -7.37 5.57
CA ARG A 126 -19.57 -6.74 4.43
C ARG A 126 -21.02 -7.20 4.31
N ASP A 127 -21.28 -8.49 4.50
CA ASP A 127 -22.62 -9.07 4.52
C ASP A 127 -23.47 -8.49 5.63
N TYR A 128 -22.90 -8.41 6.83
CA TYR A 128 -23.60 -7.84 7.97
C TYR A 128 -23.90 -6.36 7.77
N ASP A 129 -22.93 -5.59 7.26
CA ASP A 129 -23.11 -4.17 6.94
C ASP A 129 -24.17 -3.93 5.88
N ARG A 130 -24.22 -4.74 4.81
CA ARG A 130 -25.28 -4.63 3.79
C ARG A 130 -26.67 -4.87 4.36
N ARG A 131 -26.82 -5.82 5.28
CA ARG A 131 -28.12 -6.18 5.88
C ARG A 131 -28.56 -5.22 6.98
N HIS A 132 -27.63 -4.69 7.76
CA HIS A 132 -27.94 -3.97 9.00
C HIS A 132 -27.45 -2.51 9.03
N ARG A 133 -26.71 -2.05 8.01
CA ARG A 133 -26.08 -0.72 7.96
C ARG A 133 -25.25 -0.42 9.21
N ALA A 134 -24.45 -1.39 9.66
CA ALA A 134 -23.80 -1.37 10.97
C ALA A 134 -22.40 -0.72 10.99
N GLU A 135 -21.83 -0.43 9.82
CA GLU A 135 -20.51 0.19 9.62
C GLU A 135 -19.36 -0.56 10.33
N LEU A 136 -19.39 -1.89 10.30
CA LEU A 136 -18.36 -2.73 10.91
C LEU A 136 -17.00 -2.58 10.22
N ILE A 137 -16.95 -2.50 8.88
CA ILE A 137 -15.68 -2.30 8.15
C ILE A 137 -15.02 -0.94 8.54
N PRO A 138 -15.71 0.21 8.44
CA PRO A 138 -15.15 1.49 8.91
C PRO A 138 -14.76 1.49 10.39
N THR A 139 -15.53 0.78 11.23
CA THR A 139 -15.23 0.66 12.66
C THR A 139 -13.93 -0.12 12.90
N LEU A 140 -13.73 -1.22 12.17
CA LEU A 140 -12.51 -2.01 12.23
C LEU A 140 -11.29 -1.21 11.80
N GLU A 141 -11.37 -0.50 10.67
CA GLU A 141 -10.30 0.39 10.19
C GLU A 141 -9.92 1.44 11.24
N ALA A 142 -10.91 2.17 11.78
CA ALA A 142 -10.67 3.19 12.78
C ALA A 142 -10.14 2.63 14.11
N PHE A 143 -10.54 1.42 14.49
CA PHE A 143 -10.04 0.74 15.68
C PHE A 143 -8.57 0.34 15.53
N LEU A 144 -8.18 -0.21 14.37
CA LEU A 144 -6.79 -0.57 14.09
C LEU A 144 -5.89 0.67 13.97
N ASP A 145 -6.34 1.72 13.27
CA ASP A 145 -5.62 2.99 13.19
C ASP A 145 -5.47 3.70 14.56
N SER A 146 -6.28 3.32 15.53
CA SER A 146 -6.20 3.81 16.91
C SER A 146 -5.40 2.90 17.83
N ASP A 147 -4.62 1.95 17.28
CA ASP A 147 -3.85 0.93 18.00
C ASP A 147 -4.70 0.07 18.95
N GLY A 148 -6.00 -0.08 18.65
CA GLY A 148 -6.97 -0.75 19.51
C GLY A 148 -7.44 0.07 20.73
N SER A 149 -7.13 1.37 20.78
CA SER A 149 -7.59 2.26 21.83
C SER A 149 -9.09 2.57 21.70
N TRP A 150 -9.88 2.08 22.66
CA TRP A 150 -11.32 2.34 22.74
C TRP A 150 -11.64 3.84 22.77
N THR A 151 -10.94 4.62 23.58
CA THR A 151 -11.21 6.06 23.76
C THR A 151 -10.89 6.85 22.50
N ARG A 152 -9.74 6.58 21.87
CA ARG A 152 -9.32 7.28 20.65
C ARG A 152 -10.21 6.93 19.46
N CYS A 153 -10.53 5.65 19.29
CA CYS A 153 -11.42 5.19 18.23
C CYS A 153 -12.85 5.75 18.41
N ALA A 154 -13.40 5.71 19.63
CA ALA A 154 -14.71 6.28 19.93
C ALA A 154 -14.77 7.78 19.62
N GLY A 155 -13.72 8.53 20.00
CA GLY A 155 -13.58 9.95 19.68
C GLY A 155 -13.52 10.21 18.17
N ARG A 156 -12.72 9.42 17.42
CA ARG A 156 -12.56 9.55 15.97
C ARG A 156 -13.84 9.21 15.19
N LEU A 157 -14.62 8.23 15.66
CA LEU A 157 -15.89 7.85 15.05
C LEU A 157 -17.09 8.66 15.57
N HIS A 158 -16.88 9.56 16.53
CA HIS A 158 -17.96 10.26 17.25
C HIS A 158 -19.01 9.32 17.85
N LEU A 159 -18.57 8.16 18.35
CA LEU A 159 -19.42 7.15 18.96
C LEU A 159 -19.26 7.13 20.48
N HIS A 160 -20.32 6.72 21.17
CA HIS A 160 -20.19 6.32 22.56
C HIS A 160 -19.39 5.02 22.68
N VAL A 161 -18.56 4.88 23.72
CA VAL A 161 -17.66 3.71 23.90
C VAL A 161 -18.42 2.38 23.93
N ASN A 162 -19.66 2.37 24.45
CA ASN A 162 -20.49 1.17 24.48
C ASN A 162 -20.91 0.73 23.07
N THR A 163 -21.24 1.68 22.19
CA THR A 163 -21.56 1.38 20.78
C THR A 163 -20.35 0.81 20.07
N LEU A 164 -19.16 1.38 20.33
CA LEU A 164 -17.91 0.85 19.78
C LEU A 164 -17.64 -0.58 20.28
N ARG A 165 -17.79 -0.85 21.58
CA ARG A 165 -17.67 -2.22 22.14
C ARG A 165 -18.62 -3.19 21.49
N TYR A 166 -19.87 -2.79 21.25
CA TYR A 166 -20.85 -3.62 20.55
C TYR A 166 -20.38 -3.95 19.12
N ARG A 167 -19.93 -2.95 18.35
CA ARG A 167 -19.47 -3.16 16.97
C ARG A 167 -18.22 -4.05 16.91
N VAL A 168 -17.24 -3.81 17.78
CA VAL A 168 -16.03 -4.65 17.88
C VAL A 168 -16.38 -6.09 18.30
N GLY A 169 -17.21 -6.26 19.33
CA GLY A 169 -17.67 -7.60 19.73
C GLY A 169 -18.47 -8.30 18.64
N ARG A 170 -19.21 -7.56 17.80
CA ARG A 170 -19.90 -8.11 16.63
C ARG A 170 -18.90 -8.57 15.56
N ILE A 171 -17.83 -7.81 15.31
CA ILE A 171 -16.76 -8.21 14.39
C ILE A 171 -16.12 -9.53 14.85
N GLU A 172 -15.76 -9.62 16.13
CA GLU A 172 -15.19 -10.83 16.73
C GLU A 172 -16.13 -12.04 16.61
N GLN A 173 -17.42 -11.85 16.90
CA GLN A 173 -18.43 -12.91 16.76
C GLN A 173 -18.61 -13.41 15.32
N LEU A 174 -18.63 -12.50 14.35
CA LEU A 174 -18.84 -12.85 12.94
C LEU A 174 -17.64 -13.54 12.30
N THR A 175 -16.44 -13.31 12.83
CA THR A 175 -15.18 -13.74 12.22
C THR A 175 -14.48 -14.83 13.04
N GLY A 176 -14.88 -15.05 14.30
CA GLY A 176 -14.20 -15.93 15.24
C GLY A 176 -12.82 -15.43 15.67
N ARG A 177 -12.52 -14.15 15.46
CA ARG A 177 -11.24 -13.50 15.78
C ARG A 177 -11.32 -12.72 17.09
N ASP A 178 -10.18 -12.46 17.70
CA ASP A 178 -10.04 -11.68 18.94
C ASP A 178 -9.17 -10.44 18.68
N LEU A 179 -9.79 -9.25 18.67
CA LEU A 179 -9.11 -8.00 18.37
C LEU A 179 -8.24 -7.49 19.54
N SER A 180 -8.19 -8.21 20.66
CA SER A 180 -7.17 -8.02 21.69
C SER A 180 -5.83 -8.65 21.28
N ARG A 181 -5.84 -9.71 20.46
CA ARG A 181 -4.64 -10.42 19.99
C ARG A 181 -3.97 -9.67 18.84
N LEU A 182 -2.65 -9.56 18.90
CA LEU A 182 -1.86 -8.91 17.84
C LEU A 182 -1.99 -9.63 16.50
N GLU A 183 -1.93 -10.95 16.51
CA GLU A 183 -2.03 -11.80 15.32
C GLU A 183 -3.33 -11.56 14.54
N ASP A 184 -4.46 -11.54 15.23
CA ASP A 184 -5.77 -11.30 14.61
C ASP A 184 -5.91 -9.84 14.12
N LYS A 185 -5.36 -8.86 14.86
CA LYS A 185 -5.28 -7.47 14.39
C LYS A 185 -4.45 -7.34 13.13
N LEU A 186 -3.31 -8.04 13.04
CA LEU A 186 -2.47 -8.05 11.86
C LEU A 186 -3.19 -8.69 10.66
N ASP A 187 -3.86 -9.83 10.87
CA ASP A 187 -4.67 -10.47 9.83
C ASP A 187 -5.69 -9.49 9.21
N PHE A 188 -6.44 -8.78 10.06
CA PHE A 188 -7.38 -7.77 9.58
C PHE A 188 -6.72 -6.57 8.92
N PHE A 189 -5.62 -6.07 9.49
CA PHE A 189 -4.86 -4.98 8.91
C PHE A 189 -4.41 -5.34 7.48
N LEU A 190 -3.84 -6.53 7.28
CA LEU A 190 -3.43 -7.00 5.96
C LEU A 190 -4.62 -7.17 5.02
N ALA A 191 -5.72 -7.78 5.49
CA ALA A 191 -6.91 -7.97 4.67
C ALA A 191 -7.48 -6.64 4.14
N LEU A 192 -7.50 -5.59 4.98
CA LEU A 192 -7.95 -4.25 4.60
C LEU A 192 -7.01 -3.58 3.58
N ARG A 193 -5.70 -3.84 3.64
CA ARG A 193 -4.72 -3.31 2.68
C ARG A 193 -4.65 -4.08 1.36
N MET A 194 -5.22 -5.28 1.33
CA MET A 194 -5.28 -6.19 0.18
C MET A 194 -6.57 -6.05 -0.67
N THR A 195 -7.54 -5.28 -0.19
CA THR A 195 -8.80 -5.02 -0.90
C THR A 195 -8.60 -4.01 -2.02
#